data_AF-A0A5Y3W8N3-F1
#
_entry.id   AF-A0A5Y3W8N3-F1
#
_cell.length_a   1.000
_cell.length_b   1.000
_cell.length_c   1.000
_cell.angle_alpha   90.00
_cell.angle_beta   90.00
_cell.angle_gamma   90.00
#
_symmetry.space_group_name_H-M   'P 1'
#
loop_
_entity.id
_entity.type
_entity.pdbx_description
1 polymer ?
#
loop_
_entity_poly.entity_id
_entity_poly.type
_entity_poly.pdbx_seq_one_letter_code
_entity_poly.pdbx_strand_id
1 'polypeptide(L)'
;MPSDKRKTPKLPDDETARALERRKLWRRAACRWRSVLVMTEDILIAERIVQRIAWCQQQVPQKRPGTLIMSANDLRHIDKVSRSLGCGPIARHWIEYY
;
A
#
# COMPACT_ATOMS: atom_id res chain seq x y z
N MET A 1 -7.79 3.97 44.46
CA MET A 1 -6.91 4.27 43.31
C MET A 1 -7.78 4.82 42.20
N PRO A 2 -7.74 6.12 41.89
CA PRO A 2 -8.56 6.66 40.82
C PRO A 2 -8.04 6.08 39.50
N SER A 3 -8.92 5.42 38.76
CA SER A 3 -8.67 4.96 37.41
C SER A 3 -8.54 6.18 36.51
N ASP A 4 -7.32 6.69 36.38
CA ASP A 4 -6.95 7.62 35.32
C ASP A 4 -7.40 7.00 33.99
N LYS A 5 -8.53 7.49 33.49
CA LYS A 5 -9.03 7.16 32.16
C LYS A 5 -7.95 7.62 31.20
N ARG A 6 -7.03 6.71 30.83
CA ARG A 6 -5.95 6.95 29.87
C ARG A 6 -6.60 7.59 28.65
N LYS A 7 -6.41 8.90 28.48
CA LYS A 7 -6.88 9.62 27.30
C LYS A 7 -6.17 8.97 26.14
N THR A 8 -6.90 8.23 25.30
CA THR A 8 -6.31 7.66 24.10
C THR A 8 -5.86 8.83 23.23
N PRO A 9 -4.56 8.96 22.94
CA PRO A 9 -4.06 10.05 22.11
C PRO A 9 -4.79 9.99 20.77
N LYS A 10 -5.18 11.14 20.23
CA LYS A 10 -5.77 11.17 18.89
C LYS A 10 -4.67 10.90 17.86
N LEU A 11 -5.05 10.29 16.73
CA LEU A 11 -4.13 10.15 15.60
C LEU A 11 -3.77 11.56 15.10
N PRO A 12 -2.54 11.79 14.60
CA PRO A 12 -2.19 13.03 13.94
C PRO A 12 -3.14 13.28 12.77
N ASP A 13 -3.52 14.54 12.56
CA ASP A 13 -4.40 14.91 11.46
C ASP A 13 -3.59 15.11 10.17
N ASP A 14 -3.14 14.00 9.57
CA ASP A 14 -2.49 14.01 8.26
C ASP A 14 -3.56 13.90 7.15
N GLU A 15 -3.93 15.05 6.58
CA GLU A 15 -4.97 15.13 5.54
C GLU A 15 -4.67 14.23 4.35
N THR A 16 -3.39 14.06 3.99
CA THR A 16 -2.97 13.23 2.86
C THR A 16 -3.22 11.75 3.16
N ALA A 17 -2.84 11.27 4.35
CA ALA A 17 -3.11 9.91 4.77
C ALA A 17 -4.62 9.63 4.81
N ARG A 18 -5.41 10.56 5.34
CA ARG A 18 -6.87 10.45 5.42
C ARG A 18 -7.52 10.47 4.03
N ALA A 19 -7.04 11.29 3.11
CA ALA A 19 -7.51 11.32 1.73
C ALA A 19 -7.21 10.00 1.01
N LEU A 20 -6.01 9.42 1.21
CA LEU A 20 -5.63 8.11 0.66
C LEU A 20 -6.50 6.98 1.22
N GLU A 21 -6.80 7.01 2.52
CA GLU A 21 -7.73 6.06 3.15
C GLU A 21 -9.15 6.17 2.57
N ARG A 22 -9.69 7.40 2.43
CA ARG A 22 -11.02 7.62 1.82
C ARG A 22 -11.09 7.09 0.38
N ARG A 23 -10.00 7.22 -0.38
CA ARG A 23 -9.87 6.70 -1.75
C ARG A 23 -9.54 5.21 -1.82
N LYS A 24 -9.49 4.50 -0.69
CA LYS A 24 -9.14 3.07 -0.58
C LYS A 24 -7.75 2.73 -1.15
N LEU A 25 -6.84 3.71 -1.18
CA LEU A 25 -5.47 3.53 -1.64
C LEU A 25 -4.58 3.02 -0.49
N TRP A 26 -4.94 1.87 0.07
CA TRP A 26 -4.46 1.38 1.36
C TRP A 26 -2.94 1.24 1.47
N ARG A 27 -2.27 0.74 0.42
CA ARG A 27 -0.79 0.64 0.39
C ARG A 27 -0.13 2.02 0.49
N ARG A 28 -0.65 3.00 -0.25
CA ARG A 28 -0.14 4.38 -0.24
C ARG A 28 -0.43 5.07 1.09
N ALA A 29 -1.62 4.85 1.66
CA ALA A 29 -1.97 5.33 2.99
C ALA A 29 -1.01 4.79 4.06
N ALA A 30 -0.73 3.48 4.06
CA ALA A 30 0.22 2.87 4.98
C ALA A 30 1.64 3.45 4.83
N CYS A 31 2.11 3.69 3.59
CA CYS A 31 3.39 4.36 3.38
C CYS A 31 3.40 5.79 3.92
N ARG A 32 2.32 6.57 3.72
CA ARG A 32 2.23 7.93 4.29
C ARG A 32 2.26 7.90 5.81
N TRP A 33 1.52 6.98 6.44
CA TRP A 33 1.56 6.80 7.90
C TRP A 33 2.95 6.43 8.41
N ARG A 34 3.75 5.65 7.68
CA ARG A 34 5.16 5.39 8.04
C ARG A 34 6.01 6.66 8.00
N SER A 35 5.80 7.54 7.01
CA SER A 35 6.49 8.84 6.98
C SER A 35 6.12 9.70 8.19
N VAL A 36 4.83 9.73 8.58
CA VAL A 36 4.37 10.45 9.78
C VAL A 36 4.98 9.84 11.05
N LEU A 37 5.05 8.51 11.14
CA LEU A 37 5.66 7.80 12.28
C LEU A 37 7.12 8.23 12.51
N VAL A 38 7.91 8.34 11.45
CA VAL A 38 9.33 8.77 11.55
C VAL A 38 9.48 10.19 12.11
N MET A 39 8.49 11.06 11.88
CA MET A 39 8.47 12.43 12.38
C MET A 39 7.79 12.57 13.75
N THR A 40 7.30 11.48 14.35
CA THR A 40 6.55 11.51 15.60
C THR A 40 7.45 11.18 16.78
N GLU A 41 7.59 12.12 17.71
CA GLU A 41 8.39 11.94 18.94
C GLU A 41 7.59 11.31 20.09
N ASP A 42 6.27 11.54 20.13
CA ASP A 42 5.40 11.01 21.18
C ASP A 42 5.13 9.51 20.97
N ILE A 43 5.59 8.70 21.92
CA ILE A 43 5.48 7.23 21.92
C ILE A 43 4.01 6.78 21.84
N LEU A 44 3.09 7.44 22.54
CA LEU A 44 1.69 7.02 22.56
C LEU A 44 1.01 7.32 21.21
N ILE A 45 1.43 8.40 20.54
CA ILE A 45 0.97 8.73 19.19
C ILE A 45 1.60 7.75 18.17
N ALA A 46 2.89 7.43 18.32
CA ALA A 46 3.60 6.48 17.49
C ALA A 46 2.95 5.08 17.51
N GLU A 47 2.60 4.56 18.70
CA GLU A 47 1.86 3.30 18.83
C GLU A 47 0.55 3.31 18.05
N ARG A 48 -0.19 4.43 18.10
CA ARG A 48 -1.44 4.56 17.36
C ARG A 48 -1.25 4.61 15.85
N ILE A 49 -0.19 5.26 15.40
CA ILE A 49 0.18 5.26 13.97
C ILE A 49 0.53 3.84 13.53
N VAL A 50 1.28 3.07 14.33
CA VAL A 50 1.60 1.66 14.05
C VAL A 50 0.33 0.81 13.94
N GLN A 51 -0.62 0.96 14.87
CA GLN A 51 -1.91 0.29 14.78
C GLN A 51 -2.68 0.67 13.50
N ARG A 52 -2.61 1.95 13.09
CA ARG A 52 -3.25 2.41 11.86
C ARG A 52 -2.58 1.85 10.61
N ILE A 53 -1.25 1.76 10.59
CA ILE A 53 -0.50 1.11 9.51
C ILE A 53 -0.93 -0.35 9.37
N ALA A 54 -0.98 -1.10 10.47
CA ALA A 54 -1.42 -2.49 10.47
C ALA A 54 -2.85 -2.63 9.95
N TRP A 55 -3.76 -1.76 10.38
CA TRP A 55 -5.12 -1.72 9.88
C TRP A 55 -5.18 -1.45 8.37
N CYS A 56 -4.46 -0.45 7.86
CA CYS A 56 -4.39 -0.18 6.42
C CYS A 56 -3.84 -1.39 5.64
N GLN A 57 -2.84 -2.09 6.16
CA GLN A 57 -2.28 -3.28 5.53
C GLN A 57 -3.29 -4.43 5.45
N GLN A 58 -4.12 -4.63 6.47
CA GLN A 58 -5.20 -5.62 6.46
C GLN A 58 -6.26 -5.32 5.39
N GLN A 59 -6.48 -4.04 5.08
CA GLN A 59 -7.41 -3.63 4.01
C GLN A 59 -6.84 -3.83 2.59
N VAL A 60 -5.52 -4.04 2.47
CA VAL A 60 -4.92 -4.35 1.17
C VAL A 60 -5.40 -5.73 0.74
N PRO A 61 -6.05 -5.87 -0.43
CA PRO A 61 -6.46 -7.17 -0.93
C PRO A 61 -5.25 -8.11 -0.93
N GLN A 62 -5.37 -9.23 -0.23
CA GLN A 62 -4.33 -10.25 -0.25
C GLN A 62 -4.19 -10.75 -1.68
N LYS A 63 -3.02 -10.51 -2.27
CA LYS A 63 -2.69 -11.09 -3.57
C LYS A 63 -2.63 -12.60 -3.37
N ARG A 64 -3.32 -13.38 -4.21
CA ARG A 64 -3.07 -14.82 -4.25
C ARG A 64 -1.60 -15.02 -4.59
N PRO A 65 -0.84 -15.82 -3.81
CA PRO A 65 0.52 -16.18 -4.19
C PRO A 65 0.46 -16.84 -5.56
N GLY A 66 1.22 -16.30 -6.52
CA GLY A 66 1.24 -16.76 -7.92
C GLY A 66 0.65 -15.81 -8.96
N THR A 67 -0.12 -14.77 -8.58
CA THR A 67 -0.66 -13.84 -9.58
C THR A 67 0.34 -12.72 -9.90
N LEU A 68 1.08 -12.88 -11.00
CA LEU A 68 1.85 -11.80 -11.60
C LEU A 68 0.89 -10.79 -12.23
N ILE A 69 0.58 -9.71 -11.51
CA ILE A 69 -0.20 -8.59 -12.08
C ILE A 69 0.79 -7.66 -12.76
N MET A 70 0.96 -7.84 -14.07
CA MET A 70 1.65 -6.88 -14.91
C MET A 70 0.77 -5.65 -15.13
N SER A 71 1.31 -4.45 -14.95
CA SER A 71 0.63 -3.23 -15.36
C SER A 71 0.58 -3.13 -16.89
N ALA A 72 -0.30 -2.27 -17.42
CA ALA A 72 -0.33 -1.99 -18.86
C ALA A 72 1.02 -1.48 -19.39
N ASN A 73 1.81 -0.78 -18.56
CA ASN A 73 3.14 -0.33 -18.93
C ASN A 73 4.14 -1.48 -18.97
N ASP A 74 4.05 -2.43 -18.03
CA ASP A 74 4.89 -3.62 -18.02
C ASP A 74 4.63 -4.47 -19.28
N LEU A 75 3.36 -4.64 -19.66
CA LEU A 75 2.98 -5.36 -20.88
C LEU A 75 3.53 -4.68 -22.14
N ARG A 76 3.42 -3.34 -22.24
CA ARG A 76 4.00 -2.56 -23.35
C ARG A 76 5.53 -2.69 -23.41
N HIS A 77 6.18 -2.71 -22.25
CA HIS A 77 7.63 -2.86 -22.17
C HIS A 77 8.05 -4.24 -22.67
N ILE A 78 7.39 -5.30 -22.20
CA ILE A 78 7.66 -6.67 -22.67
C ILE A 78 7.47 -6.79 -24.18
N ASP A 79 6.34 -6.31 -24.72
CA ASP A 79 6.09 -6.35 -26.17
C ASP A 79 7.15 -5.59 -26.98
N LYS A 80 7.63 -4.45 -26.46
CA LYS A 80 8.72 -3.68 -27.10
C LYS A 80 10.01 -4.51 -27.15
N VAL A 81 10.37 -5.16 -26.05
CA VAL A 81 11.57 -5.99 -25.95
C VAL A 81 11.44 -7.23 -26.85
N SER A 82 10.30 -7.91 -26.83
CA SER A 82 10.06 -9.08 -27.70
C SER A 82 10.26 -8.77 -29.17
N ARG A 83 9.70 -7.64 -29.65
CA ARG A 83 9.87 -7.19 -31.04
C ARG A 83 11.34 -6.93 -31.39
N SER A 84 12.11 -6.36 -30.46
CA SER A 84 13.54 -6.11 -30.68
C SER A 84 14.37 -7.39 -30.80
N LEU A 85 13.90 -8.48 -30.19
CA LEU A 85 14.52 -9.81 -30.26
C LEU A 85 14.04 -10.64 -31.46
N GLY A 86 13.22 -10.07 -32.35
CA GLY A 86 12.62 -10.79 -33.47
C GLY A 86 11.48 -11.74 -33.07
N CYS A 87 11.08 -11.73 -31.80
CA CYS A 87 9.90 -12.43 -31.34
C CYS A 87 8.67 -11.54 -31.58
N GLY A 88 7.53 -12.14 -31.96
CA GLY A 88 6.26 -11.41 -32.09
C GLY A 88 5.81 -10.77 -30.77
N PRO A 89 4.65 -10.07 -30.73
CA PRO A 89 4.11 -9.58 -29.46
C PRO A 89 3.78 -10.76 -28.53
N ILE A 90 4.53 -10.88 -27.44
CA ILE A 90 4.45 -12.02 -26.51
C ILE A 90 3.41 -11.77 -25.41
N ALA A 91 3.15 -10.51 -25.05
CA ALA A 91 2.30 -10.18 -23.91
C ALA A 91 0.85 -10.67 -24.09
N ARG A 92 0.39 -10.85 -25.33
CA ARG A 92 -0.94 -11.43 -25.64
C ARG A 92 -1.02 -12.94 -25.40
N HIS A 93 0.09 -13.66 -25.48
CA HIS A 93 0.16 -15.12 -25.35
C HIS A 93 0.56 -15.58 -23.93
N TRP A 94 1.01 -14.65 -23.08
CA TRP A 94 1.38 -14.95 -21.69
C TRP A 94 0.21 -14.82 -20.70
N ILE A 95 -0.95 -14.34 -21.17
CA ILE A 95 -2.18 -14.29 -20.38
C ILE A 95 -2.99 -15.58 -20.63
N GLU A 96 -2.35 -16.73 -20.48
CA GLU A 96 -3.05 -18.00 -20.29
C GLU A 96 -2.29 -18.80 -19.23
N TYR A 97 -2.81 -18.77 -18.00
CA TYR A 97 -3.29 -19.93 -17.23
C TYR A 97 -3.49 -19.52 -15.76
N TYR A 98 -4.75 -19.70 -15.32
CA TYR A 98 -5.36 -19.63 -13.97
C TYR A 98 -5.83 -18.27 -13.41
#